data_AF-A0AAN0S6M2-F1
#
_entry.id   AF-A0AAN0S6M2-F1
#
_cell.length_a   1.000
_cell.length_b   1.000
_cell.length_c   1.000
_cell.angle_alpha   90.00
_cell.angle_beta   90.00
_cell.angle_gamma   90.00
#
_symmetry.space_group_name_H-M   'P 1'
#
loop_
_entity.id
_entity.type
_entity.pdbx_description
1 polymer ?
#
loop_
_entity_poly.entity_id
_entity_poly.type
_entity_poly.pdbx_seq_one_letter_code
_entity_poly.pdbx_strand_id
1 'polypeptide(L)'
;MNDMDKCYTMKSFSYPEQASLAEGEFSTSTWWRIKKINDCQYVFFCLSGNQGTEEKRVEITESEYNQLINGGLTSNEICLKYKIG
;
A
#
# COMPACT_ATOMS: atom_id res chain seq x y z
N MET A 1 -51.74 -17.71 -7.53
CA MET A 1 -50.80 -16.60 -7.30
C MET A 1 -49.49 -17.20 -6.86
N ASN A 2 -48.57 -17.40 -7.80
CA ASN A 2 -47.19 -17.80 -7.55
C ASN A 2 -46.34 -16.66 -8.09
N ASP A 3 -45.61 -15.94 -7.25
CA ASP A 3 -44.21 -15.59 -7.55
C ASP A 3 -43.56 -14.79 -6.40
N MET A 4 -42.25 -15.02 -6.26
CA MET A 4 -41.26 -14.19 -5.59
C MET A 4 -41.24 -14.14 -4.06
N ASP A 5 -40.61 -15.16 -3.46
CA ASP A 5 -39.75 -14.94 -2.30
C ASP A 5 -38.35 -15.50 -2.62
N LYS A 6 -37.61 -14.77 -3.47
CA LYS A 6 -36.20 -15.08 -3.75
C LYS A 6 -35.36 -14.49 -2.63
N CYS A 7 -35.18 -15.26 -1.55
CA CYS A 7 -34.19 -14.99 -0.52
C CYS A 7 -32.79 -15.00 -1.16
N TYR A 8 -32.23 -13.81 -1.42
CA TYR A 8 -30.83 -13.68 -1.81
C TYR A 8 -29.96 -14.03 -0.60
N THR A 9 -29.30 -15.19 -0.65
CA THR A 9 -28.22 -15.51 0.29
C THR A 9 -27.01 -14.64 -0.07
N MET A 10 -26.87 -13.53 0.65
CA MET A 10 -25.74 -12.63 0.54
C MET A 10 -24.48 -13.41 0.97
N LYS A 11 -23.74 -13.94 -0.01
CA LYS A 11 -22.45 -14.60 0.21
C LYS A 11 -21.52 -13.54 0.82
N SER A 12 -21.08 -13.75 2.06
CA SER A 12 -20.08 -12.90 2.70
C SER A 12 -18.83 -12.87 1.82
N PHE A 13 -18.63 -11.76 1.12
CA PHE A 13 -17.42 -11.51 0.37
C PHE A 13 -16.35 -11.13 1.39
N SER A 14 -15.57 -12.11 1.84
CA SER A 14 -14.37 -11.84 2.62
C SER A 14 -13.35 -11.22 1.68
N TYR A 15 -13.16 -9.90 1.80
CA TYR A 15 -11.98 -9.26 1.20
C TYR A 15 -10.74 -9.89 1.84
N PRO A 16 -9.68 -10.22 1.06
CA PRO A 16 -8.43 -10.66 1.65
C PRO A 16 -7.95 -9.56 2.61
N GLU A 17 -7.81 -9.90 3.90
CA GLU A 17 -7.49 -8.95 4.98
C GLU A 17 -6.18 -8.20 4.75
N GLN A 18 -5.31 -8.73 3.90
CA GLN A 18 -4.13 -8.07 3.36
C GLN A 18 -3.80 -8.75 2.03
N ALA A 19 -3.55 -7.95 0.98
CA ALA A 19 -2.78 -8.46 -0.13
C ALA A 19 -1.40 -8.83 0.44
N SER A 20 -1.07 -10.12 0.44
CA SER A 20 0.28 -10.58 0.78
C SER A 20 1.26 -9.73 -0.03
N LEU A 21 2.15 -9.01 0.65
CA LEU A 21 3.20 -8.22 0.01
C LEU A 21 3.86 -9.12 -1.03
N ALA A 22 3.89 -8.68 -2.29
CA ALA A 22 4.52 -9.47 -3.35
C ALA A 22 6.01 -9.64 -3.04
N GLU A 23 6.68 -10.65 -3.61
CA GLU A 23 8.12 -10.81 -3.44
C GLU A 23 8.86 -9.50 -3.76
N GLY A 24 9.61 -8.98 -2.79
CA GLY A 24 10.31 -7.68 -2.90
C GLY A 24 9.50 -6.45 -2.47
N GLU A 25 8.30 -6.64 -1.89
CA GLU A 25 7.54 -5.58 -1.24
C GLU A 25 7.72 -5.62 0.28
N PHE A 26 7.96 -4.45 0.89
CA PHE A 26 8.08 -4.31 2.34
C PHE A 26 7.15 -3.22 2.83
N SER A 27 6.51 -3.44 3.97
CA SER A 27 5.77 -2.41 4.67
C SER A 27 5.63 -2.75 6.14
N THR A 28 5.62 -1.71 6.98
CA THR A 28 5.27 -1.83 8.41
C THR A 28 3.88 -1.26 8.72
N SER A 29 3.12 -0.79 7.72
CA SER A 29 1.80 -0.20 7.94
C SER A 29 0.86 -0.40 6.74
N THR A 30 -0.44 -0.25 6.95
CA THR A 30 -1.45 -0.44 5.89
C THR A 30 -1.51 0.69 4.87
N TRP A 31 -0.95 1.85 5.18
CA TRP A 31 -1.05 3.07 4.37
C TRP A 31 0.19 3.35 3.51
N TRP A 32 1.25 2.55 3.60
CA TRP A 32 2.42 2.67 2.74
C TRP A 32 3.00 1.30 2.41
N ARG A 33 3.88 1.24 1.41
CA ARG A 33 4.73 0.10 1.09
C ARG A 33 5.89 0.54 0.21
N ILE A 34 6.98 -0.19 0.22
CA ILE A 34 8.08 -0.03 -0.73
C ILE A 34 8.16 -1.28 -1.59
N LYS A 35 8.61 -1.11 -2.84
CA LYS A 35 8.80 -2.19 -3.79
C LYS A 35 10.13 -2.00 -4.52
N LYS A 36 10.93 -3.05 -4.57
CA LYS A 36 12.06 -3.14 -5.50
C LYS A 36 11.53 -3.59 -6.87
N ILE A 37 11.65 -2.74 -7.89
CA ILE A 37 11.25 -3.08 -9.26
C ILE A 37 12.40 -3.80 -9.97
N ASN A 38 13.63 -3.31 -9.81
CA ASN A 38 14.87 -3.85 -10.38
C ASN A 38 16.04 -3.58 -9.41
N ASP A 39 17.26 -4.04 -9.72
CA ASP A 39 18.45 -3.76 -8.89
C ASP A 39 18.76 -2.28 -8.67
N CYS A 40 18.32 -1.41 -9.58
CA CYS A 40 18.57 0.03 -9.51
C CYS A 40 17.31 0.87 -9.26
N GLN A 41 16.13 0.26 -9.14
CA GLN A 41 14.87 1.01 -9.08
C GLN A 41 14.02 0.57 -7.91
N TYR A 42 13.78 1.53 -7.01
CA TYR A 42 13.02 1.35 -5.78
C TYR A 42 11.88 2.35 -5.76
N VAL A 43 10.68 1.88 -5.45
CA VAL A 43 9.48 2.72 -5.47
C VAL A 43 8.80 2.67 -4.11
N PHE A 44 8.55 3.85 -3.56
CA PHE A 44 7.72 4.06 -2.39
C PHE A 44 6.28 4.36 -2.82
N PHE A 45 5.35 3.64 -2.21
CA PHE A 45 3.92 3.81 -2.38
C PHE A 45 3.36 4.28 -1.04
N CYS A 46 2.55 5.32 -1.06
CA CYS A 46 1.79 5.74 0.11
C CYS A 46 0.39 6.16 -0.28
N LEU A 47 -0.54 5.96 0.63
CA LEU A 47 -1.87 6.51 0.55
C LEU A 47 -1.82 7.93 1.10
N SER A 48 -2.12 8.91 0.26
CA SER A 48 -2.18 10.34 0.61
C SER A 48 -3.61 10.89 0.38
N GLY A 49 -3.84 12.14 0.79
CA GLY A 49 -5.15 12.78 0.71
C GLY A 49 -6.06 12.56 1.91
N ASN A 50 -7.15 13.35 1.97
CA ASN A 50 -8.01 13.53 3.15
C ASN A 50 -8.75 12.25 3.63
N GLN A 51 -8.69 11.16 2.86
CA GLN A 51 -9.27 9.86 3.20
C GLN A 51 -8.33 8.67 2.93
N GLY A 52 -7.05 8.91 2.60
CA GLY A 52 -6.10 7.85 2.24
C GLY A 52 -6.51 7.07 0.99
N THR A 53 -7.20 7.71 0.06
CA THR A 53 -7.70 7.09 -1.19
C THR A 53 -6.79 7.34 -2.39
N GLU A 54 -5.85 8.29 -2.31
CA GLU A 54 -4.90 8.53 -3.39
C GLU A 54 -3.61 7.75 -3.15
N GLU A 55 -3.35 6.71 -3.95
CA GLU A 55 -2.04 6.06 -3.95
C GLU A 55 -1.03 6.94 -4.71
N LYS A 56 -0.09 7.53 -3.99
CA LYS A 56 1.08 8.21 -4.56
C LYS A 56 2.23 7.24 -4.68
N ARG A 57 2.96 7.35 -5.79
CA ARG A 57 4.12 6.53 -6.11
C ARG A 57 5.29 7.44 -6.37
N VAL A 58 6.40 7.16 -5.71
CA VAL A 58 7.61 7.96 -5.77
C VAL A 58 8.81 7.05 -5.91
N GLU A 59 9.71 7.40 -6.82
CA GLU A 59 10.98 6.72 -6.93
C GLU A 59 11.92 7.19 -5.80
N ILE A 60 12.43 6.21 -5.05
CA ILE A 60 13.37 6.42 -3.94
C ILE A 60 14.72 5.80 -4.28
N THR A 61 15.75 6.26 -3.59
CA THR A 61 17.09 5.68 -3.72
C THR A 61 17.20 4.35 -2.96
N GLU A 62 18.18 3.54 -3.32
CA GLU A 62 18.51 2.30 -2.60
C GLU A 62 18.80 2.57 -1.10
N SER A 63 19.47 3.69 -0.81
CA SER A 63 19.77 4.07 0.57
C SER A 63 18.49 4.31 1.37
N GLU A 64 17.53 5.05 0.81
CA GLU A 64 16.23 5.30 1.45
C GLU A 64 15.42 4.01 1.62
N TYR A 65 15.43 3.14 0.61
CA TYR A 65 14.78 1.83 0.69
C TYR A 65 15.36 1.01 1.85
N ASN A 66 16.69 0.91 1.95
CA ASN A 66 17.36 0.22 3.04
C ASN A 66 17.09 0.89 4.40
N GLN A 67 17.03 2.21 4.47
CA GLN A 67 16.71 2.91 5.71
C GLN A 67 15.25 2.65 6.16
N LEU A 68 14.31 2.56 5.23
CA LEU A 68 12.91 2.20 5.53
C LEU A 68 12.80 0.76 6.04
N ILE A 69 13.56 -0.18 5.47
CA ILE A 69 13.61 -1.58 5.93
C ILE A 69 14.22 -1.68 7.32
N ASN A 70 15.36 -1.01 7.53
CA ASN A 70 16.10 -1.07 8.79
C ASN A 70 15.50 -0.16 9.88
N GLY A 71 14.45 0.60 9.57
CA GLY A 71 13.82 1.55 10.50
C GLY A 71 14.65 2.81 10.79
N GLY A 72 15.67 3.09 9.99
CA GLY A 72 16.48 4.30 10.09
C GLY A 72 15.79 5.55 9.51
N LEU A 73 14.75 5.37 8.70
CA LEU A 73 13.96 6.46 8.13
C LEU A 73 12.48 6.06 8.12
N THR A 74 11.61 7.00 8.43
CA THR A 74 10.16 6.75 8.52
C THR A 74 9.44 7.10 7.21
N SER A 75 8.33 6.43 6.94
CA SER A 75 7.47 6.72 5.78
C SER A 75 7.00 8.19 5.77
N ASN A 76 6.78 8.81 6.93
CA ASN A 76 6.46 10.23 7.04
C ASN A 76 7.59 11.14 6.55
N GLU A 77 8.85 10.80 6.85
CA GLU A 77 10.01 11.57 6.37
C GLU A 77 10.16 11.49 4.86
N ILE A 78 9.90 10.33 4.25
CA ILE A 78 9.79 10.22 2.77
C ILE A 78 8.68 11.11 2.25
N CYS A 79 7.48 11.04 2.83
CA CYS A 79 6.37 11.88 2.40
C CYS A 79 6.73 13.37 2.45
N LEU A 80 7.38 13.83 3.53
CA LEU A 80 7.86 15.20 3.66
C LEU A 80 8.92 15.56 2.62
N LYS A 81 9.92 14.69 2.41
CA LYS A 81 11.02 14.90 1.46
C LYS A 81 10.50 15.04 0.03
N TYR A 82 9.52 14.22 -0.34
CA TYR A 82 8.94 14.19 -1.68
C TYR A 82 7.66 15.03 -1.83
N LYS A 83 7.30 15.81 -0.80
CA LYS A 83 6.13 16.70 -0.77
C LYS A 83 4.83 15.96 -1.12
N ILE A 84 4.68 14.76 -0.58
CA ILE A 84 3.47 13.95 -0.69
C ILE A 84 2.47 14.46 0.35
N GLY A 85 1.29 14.90 -0.10
CA GLY A 85 0.19 15.42 0.71
C GLY A 85 -1.11 14.68 0.46
#